data_AF-A0A380ZCP4-F1
#
_entry.id   AF-A0A380ZCP4-F1
#
_cell.length_a   1.000
_cell.length_b   1.000
_cell.length_c   1.000
_cell.angle_alpha   90.00
_cell.angle_beta   90.00
_cell.angle_gamma   90.00
#
_symmetry.space_group_name_H-M   'P 1'
#
loop_
_entity.id
_entity.type
_entity.pdbx_description
1 polymer ?
#
loop_
_entity_poly.entity_id
_entity_poly.type
_entity_poly.pdbx_seq_one_letter_code
_entity_poly.pdbx_strand_id
1 'polypeptide(L)'
;MKTTLKLLGGLALFIIAGCFPGPHQAVDVLEKLGEDKIEIKKALLECGMLNPHDDYMMDYRELSINANTSIYACLTQAGFHSKLGWEWRSRCRNYNAEDLPICVPGAVIPQRSVKKRLNSVYCQTYKNKPECQP
;
A
#
# COMPACT_ATOMS: atom_id res chain seq x y z
N MET A 1 -31.38 0.39 60.04
CA MET A 1 -31.68 -0.55 58.92
C MET A 1 -31.03 0.01 57.67
N LYS A 2 -29.88 -0.55 57.26
CA LYS A 2 -29.71 -1.34 56.01
C LYS A 2 -30.33 -0.69 54.77
N THR A 3 -29.49 -0.17 53.86
CA THR A 3 -29.18 -0.87 52.60
C THR A 3 -28.00 -0.20 51.88
N THR A 4 -26.89 -0.94 51.83
CA THR A 4 -25.76 -0.77 50.91
C THR A 4 -26.23 -0.77 49.46
N LEU A 5 -26.00 0.31 48.71
CA LEU A 5 -26.13 0.28 47.25
C LEU A 5 -24.82 -0.25 46.65
N LYS A 6 -24.97 -1.36 45.94
CA LYS A 6 -23.93 -2.21 45.38
C LYS A 6 -23.29 -1.60 44.13
N LEU A 7 -22.06 -2.04 43.88
CA LEU A 7 -21.30 -2.03 42.63
C LEU A 7 -22.13 -1.80 41.36
N LEU A 8 -21.80 -0.74 40.64
CA LEU A 8 -21.79 -0.69 39.18
C LEU A 8 -20.38 -0.17 38.85
N GLY A 9 -19.39 -1.03 38.69
CA GLY A 9 -19.31 -1.88 37.51
C GLY A 9 -18.61 -1.07 36.43
N GLY A 10 -17.28 -0.96 36.55
CA GLY A 10 -16.45 -0.23 35.61
C GLY A 10 -16.61 -0.80 34.21
N LEU A 11 -17.15 0.01 33.30
CA LEU A 11 -17.03 -0.21 31.88
C LEU A 11 -16.12 0.90 31.35
N ALA A 12 -14.82 0.72 31.54
CA ALA A 12 -13.85 1.45 30.74
C ALA A 12 -14.01 0.93 29.31
N LEU A 13 -14.86 1.61 28.54
CA LEU A 13 -14.94 1.47 27.10
C LEU A 13 -13.55 1.80 26.54
N PHE A 14 -12.73 0.78 26.32
CA PHE A 14 -11.57 0.85 25.43
C PHE A 14 -12.11 1.03 24.01
N ILE A 15 -12.57 2.24 23.70
CA ILE A 15 -12.67 2.71 22.33
C ILE A 15 -11.23 2.95 21.89
N ILE A 16 -10.52 1.88 21.55
CA ILE A 16 -9.46 1.98 20.53
C ILE A 16 -10.18 2.15 19.19
N ALA A 17 -10.80 3.31 19.01
CA ALA A 17 -10.97 3.84 17.67
C ALA A 17 -9.54 3.95 17.14
N GLY A 18 -9.18 3.07 16.20
CA GLY A 18 -7.97 3.20 15.41
C GLY A 18 -8.08 4.46 14.57
N CYS A 19 -7.91 5.62 15.21
CA CYS A 19 -7.57 6.85 14.52
C CYS A 19 -6.15 6.62 14.02
N PHE A 20 -6.01 6.20 12.77
CA PHE A 20 -4.72 6.05 12.12
C PHE A 20 -4.21 7.46 11.76
N PRO A 21 -3.27 8.05 12.54
CA PRO A 21 -2.90 9.43 12.36
C PRO A 21 -1.72 9.50 11.38
N GLY A 22 -1.91 10.19 10.25
CA GLY A 22 -0.84 10.64 9.36
C GLY A 22 -0.65 9.84 8.07
N PRO A 23 0.08 10.39 7.08
CA PRO A 23 0.38 9.69 5.83
C PRO A 23 1.22 8.45 6.13
N HIS A 24 0.75 7.28 5.71
CA HIS A 24 1.44 6.02 5.94
C HIS A 24 2.33 5.69 4.75
N GLN A 25 3.59 5.34 4.99
CA GLN A 25 4.45 4.88 3.90
C GLN A 25 3.92 3.57 3.33
N ALA A 26 3.96 3.41 2.01
CA ALA A 26 3.51 2.19 1.34
C ALA A 26 4.17 0.92 1.90
N VAL A 27 5.45 1.00 2.26
CA VAL A 27 6.21 -0.10 2.87
C VAL A 27 5.67 -0.57 4.22
N ASP A 28 5.00 0.29 4.99
CA ASP A 28 4.54 -0.06 6.34
C ASP A 28 3.13 -0.68 6.33
N VAL A 29 2.34 -0.38 5.31
CA VAL A 29 0.94 -0.79 5.19
C VAL A 29 0.73 -1.99 4.28
N LEU A 30 1.72 -2.32 3.45
CA LEU A 30 1.69 -3.54 2.66
C LEU A 30 2.18 -4.72 3.49
N GLU A 31 1.64 -5.90 3.18
CA GLU A 31 2.09 -7.17 3.75
C GLU A 31 1.94 -8.32 2.76
N LYS A 32 2.77 -9.34 2.96
CA LYS A 32 2.66 -10.66 2.37
C LYS A 32 3.23 -11.66 3.38
N LEU A 33 2.53 -12.77 3.59
CA LEU A 33 2.91 -13.73 4.62
C LEU A 33 4.34 -14.24 4.42
N GLY A 34 5.18 -14.12 5.45
CA GLY A 34 6.56 -14.60 5.44
C GLY A 34 7.57 -13.65 4.80
N GLU A 35 7.15 -12.49 4.29
CA GLU A 35 8.04 -11.53 3.66
C GLU A 35 8.43 -10.38 4.60
N ASP A 36 9.65 -9.88 4.44
CA ASP A 36 10.16 -8.75 5.22
C ASP A 36 9.93 -7.40 4.50
N LYS A 37 10.32 -6.31 5.16
CA LYS A 37 10.21 -4.97 4.58
C LYS A 37 11.08 -4.78 3.34
N ILE A 38 12.23 -5.46 3.24
CA ILE A 38 13.11 -5.32 2.07
C ILE A 38 12.39 -5.87 0.84
N GLU A 39 11.73 -7.01 0.97
CA GLU A 39 10.97 -7.60 -0.13
C GLU A 39 9.78 -6.73 -0.55
N ILE A 40 9.07 -6.10 0.41
CA ILE A 40 8.01 -5.13 0.10
C ILE A 40 8.57 -3.94 -0.70
N LYS A 41 9.72 -3.39 -0.30
CA LYS A 41 10.36 -2.29 -1.04
C LYS A 41 10.81 -2.71 -2.43
N LYS A 42 11.36 -3.93 -2.58
CA LYS A 42 11.69 -4.50 -3.90
C LYS A 42 10.44 -4.57 -4.75
N ALA A 43 9.35 -5.14 -4.24
CA ALA A 43 8.09 -5.26 -4.98
C ALA A 43 7.52 -3.89 -5.40
N LEU A 44 7.54 -2.89 -4.52
CA LEU A 44 7.14 -1.52 -4.82
C LEU A 44 7.90 -0.97 -6.05
N LEU A 45 9.23 -1.03 -6.00
CA LEU A 45 10.10 -0.54 -7.08
C LEU A 45 9.95 -1.37 -8.37
N GLU A 46 9.78 -2.68 -8.25
CA GLU A 46 9.59 -3.60 -9.39
C GLU A 46 8.24 -3.41 -10.09
N CYS A 47 7.21 -3.02 -9.33
CA CYS A 47 5.92 -2.62 -9.87
C CYS A 47 5.95 -1.21 -10.47
N GLY A 48 6.90 -0.36 -10.05
CA GLY A 48 7.16 0.96 -10.64
C GLY A 48 6.88 2.14 -9.72
N MET A 49 6.80 1.92 -8.41
CA MET A 49 6.84 3.00 -7.43
C MET A 49 8.12 3.82 -7.61
N LEU A 50 8.02 5.14 -7.52
CA LEU A 50 9.16 6.03 -7.69
C LEU A 50 10.12 5.92 -6.50
N ASN A 51 9.57 5.92 -5.28
CA ASN A 51 10.31 5.71 -4.05
C ASN A 51 9.52 4.80 -3.10
N PRO A 52 10.13 3.74 -2.54
CA PRO A 52 9.42 2.78 -1.71
C PRO A 52 8.98 3.34 -0.34
N HIS A 53 9.39 4.57 -0.01
CA HIS A 53 8.98 5.31 1.18
C HIS A 53 7.86 6.32 0.92
N ASP A 54 7.36 6.39 -0.32
CA ASP A 54 6.25 7.28 -0.66
C ASP A 54 4.98 6.90 0.11
N ASP A 55 4.11 7.90 0.27
CA ASP A 55 2.81 7.71 0.89
C ASP A 55 2.03 6.63 0.14
N TYR A 56 1.41 5.72 0.88
CA TYR A 56 0.52 4.71 0.37
C TYR A 56 -0.64 5.30 -0.43
N MET A 57 -1.22 6.39 0.05
CA MET A 57 -2.31 7.05 -0.68
C MET A 57 -1.79 7.98 -1.79
N MET A 58 -0.45 8.08 -1.91
CA MET A 58 0.33 8.86 -2.87
C MET A 58 -0.49 9.94 -3.57
N ASP A 59 -0.43 11.14 -3.01
CA ASP A 59 -1.06 12.30 -3.62
C ASP A 59 -0.56 12.46 -5.06
N TYR A 60 -1.49 12.69 -5.98
CA TYR A 60 -1.39 12.52 -7.45
C TYR A 60 -0.33 13.39 -8.17
N ARG A 61 0.56 14.03 -7.43
CA ARG A 61 1.51 15.03 -7.92
C ARG A 61 2.60 14.45 -8.81
N GLU A 62 2.97 13.18 -8.64
CA GLU A 62 4.08 12.58 -9.40
C GLU A 62 3.65 11.43 -10.35
N LEU A 63 2.50 10.79 -10.10
CA LEU A 63 1.99 9.71 -10.93
C LEU A 63 0.54 9.96 -11.33
N SER A 64 0.19 9.60 -12.56
CA SER A 64 -1.21 9.56 -12.99
C SER A 64 -2.01 8.55 -12.15
N ILE A 65 -3.32 8.78 -12.02
CA ILE A 65 -4.21 7.86 -11.31
C ILE A 65 -4.10 6.44 -11.87
N ASN A 66 -4.00 6.30 -13.20
CA ASN A 66 -3.81 5.00 -13.85
C ASN A 66 -2.47 4.35 -13.49
N ALA A 67 -1.37 5.11 -13.47
CA ALA A 67 -0.05 4.57 -13.11
C ALA A 67 -0.04 4.08 -11.65
N ASN A 68 -0.56 4.89 -10.72
CA ASN A 68 -0.68 4.51 -9.32
C ASN A 68 -1.57 3.26 -9.14
N THR A 69 -2.72 3.22 -9.81
CA THR A 69 -3.62 2.05 -9.78
C THR A 69 -2.95 0.80 -10.36
N SER A 70 -2.14 0.95 -11.42
CA SER A 70 -1.38 -0.15 -12.04
C SER A 70 -0.29 -0.71 -11.13
N ILE A 71 0.38 0.13 -10.33
CA ILE A 71 1.36 -0.31 -9.33
C ILE A 71 0.68 -1.20 -8.29
N TYR A 72 -0.47 -0.77 -7.76
CA TYR A 72 -1.20 -1.56 -6.77
C TYR A 72 -1.83 -2.83 -7.34
N ALA A 73 -2.25 -2.81 -8.61
CA ALA A 73 -2.66 -4.02 -9.31
C ALA A 73 -1.51 -5.03 -9.42
N CYS A 74 -0.31 -4.58 -9.79
CA CYS A 74 0.91 -5.40 -9.82
C CYS A 74 1.25 -6.01 -8.46
N LEU A 75 1.21 -5.20 -7.39
CA LEU A 75 1.46 -5.67 -6.03
C LEU A 75 0.46 -6.74 -5.58
N THR A 76 -0.83 -6.50 -5.86
CA THR A 76 -1.90 -7.46 -5.55
C THR A 76 -1.68 -8.78 -6.29
N GLN A 77 -1.31 -8.72 -7.58
CA GLN A 77 -1.00 -9.91 -8.35
C GLN A 77 0.23 -10.66 -7.83
N ALA A 78 1.20 -9.96 -7.24
CA ALA A 78 2.36 -10.56 -6.58
C ALA A 78 2.09 -11.09 -5.16
N GLY A 79 0.83 -10.98 -4.69
CA GLY A 79 0.37 -11.49 -3.39
C GLY A 79 0.57 -10.52 -2.22
N PHE A 80 0.81 -9.23 -2.49
CA PHE A 80 0.87 -8.21 -1.45
C PHE A 80 -0.51 -7.59 -1.23
N HIS A 81 -0.86 -7.36 0.02
CA HIS A 81 -2.15 -6.82 0.43
C HIS A 81 -1.99 -5.63 1.38
N SER A 82 -3.01 -4.78 1.44
CA SER A 82 -3.05 -3.65 2.36
C SER A 82 -3.59 -4.05 3.72
N LYS A 83 -2.90 -3.66 4.79
CA LYS A 83 -3.40 -3.75 6.17
C LYS A 83 -4.58 -2.81 6.43
N LEU A 84 -4.77 -1.81 5.59
CA LEU A 84 -5.82 -0.80 5.72
C LEU A 84 -7.12 -1.20 5.01
N GLY A 85 -7.17 -2.39 4.38
CA GLY A 85 -8.36 -2.87 3.67
C GLY A 85 -8.64 -2.13 2.35
N TRP A 86 -7.74 -1.26 1.89
CA TRP A 86 -7.88 -0.63 0.58
C TRP A 86 -7.55 -1.61 -0.55
N GLU A 87 -8.39 -1.62 -1.59
CA GLU A 87 -8.20 -2.42 -2.79
C GLU A 87 -8.16 -1.54 -4.04
N TRP A 88 -7.20 -1.75 -4.94
CA TRP A 88 -7.08 -0.97 -6.18
C TRP A 88 -8.32 -1.07 -7.08
N ARG A 89 -9.03 -2.21 -7.06
CA ARG A 89 -10.28 -2.42 -7.81
C ARG A 89 -11.40 -1.48 -7.34
N SER A 90 -11.35 -0.98 -6.10
CA SER A 90 -12.29 0.03 -5.64
C SER A 90 -12.19 1.33 -6.44
N ARG A 91 -10.98 1.66 -6.92
CA ARG A 91 -10.74 2.82 -7.77
C ARG A 91 -11.42 2.67 -9.12
N CYS A 92 -11.39 1.47 -9.70
CA CYS A 92 -12.06 1.17 -10.96
C CYS A 92 -13.58 1.36 -10.94
N ARG A 93 -14.22 1.40 -9.76
CA ARG A 93 -15.65 1.68 -9.64
C ARG A 93 -15.98 3.18 -9.65
N ASN A 94 -15.01 4.03 -9.32
CA ASN A 94 -15.22 5.44 -9.04
C ASN A 94 -14.74 6.36 -10.18
N TYR A 95 -14.06 5.83 -11.20
CA TYR A 95 -13.49 6.61 -12.30
C TYR A 95 -13.89 6.00 -13.65
N ASN A 96 -13.91 6.83 -14.69
CA ASN A 96 -14.21 6.37 -16.05
C ASN A 96 -13.06 5.51 -16.60
N ALA A 97 -13.40 4.55 -17.45
CA ALA A 97 -12.43 3.62 -18.03
C ALA A 97 -11.37 4.31 -18.91
N GLU A 98 -11.70 5.46 -19.52
CA GLU A 98 -10.77 6.27 -20.30
C GLU A 98 -9.67 6.89 -19.43
N ASP A 99 -9.98 7.23 -18.18
CA ASP A 99 -9.01 7.77 -17.22
C ASP A 99 -8.14 6.65 -16.61
N LEU A 100 -8.65 5.41 -16.59
CA LEU A 100 -7.99 4.24 -16.01
C LEU A 100 -8.01 3.03 -16.96
N PRO A 101 -7.15 3.00 -18.00
CA PRO A 101 -6.98 1.83 -18.85
C PRO A 101 -6.76 0.51 -18.10
N ILE A 102 -6.14 0.51 -16.91
CA ILE A 102 -5.96 -0.69 -16.06
C ILE A 102 -7.29 -1.29 -15.56
N CYS A 103 -8.36 -0.51 -15.57
CA CYS A 103 -9.69 -0.92 -15.12
C CYS A 103 -10.56 -1.51 -16.24
N VAL A 104 -10.08 -1.49 -17.49
CA VAL A 104 -10.79 -2.07 -18.63
C VAL A 104 -10.74 -3.61 -18.55
N PRO A 105 -11.86 -4.32 -18.82
CA PRO A 105 -11.82 -5.78 -18.91
C PRO A 105 -10.75 -6.27 -19.88
N GLY A 106 -9.92 -7.23 -19.44
CA GLY A 106 -8.81 -7.76 -20.24
C GLY A 106 -7.53 -6.90 -20.20
N ALA A 107 -7.50 -5.82 -19.43
CA ALA A 107 -6.27 -5.07 -19.21
C ALA A 107 -5.16 -5.96 -18.66
N VAL A 108 -3.96 -5.85 -19.26
CA VAL A 108 -2.79 -6.60 -18.82
C VAL A 108 -2.21 -5.92 -17.58
N ILE A 109 -2.28 -6.61 -16.45
CA ILE A 109 -1.66 -6.14 -15.21
C ILE A 109 -0.13 -6.31 -15.34
N PRO A 110 0.66 -5.24 -15.10
CA PRO A 110 2.10 -5.33 -15.18
C PRO A 110 2.65 -6.31 -14.13
N GLN A 111 3.64 -7.09 -14.53
CA GLN A 111 4.39 -7.95 -13.62
C GLN A 111 5.52 -7.18 -12.94
N ARG A 112 5.98 -7.73 -11.81
CA ARG A 112 7.23 -7.30 -11.19
C ARG A 112 8.39 -7.42 -12.17
N SER A 113 9.29 -6.45 -12.14
CA SER A 113 10.48 -6.43 -12.97
C SER A 113 11.70 -5.96 -12.20
N VAL A 114 12.62 -6.89 -11.91
CA VAL A 114 13.94 -6.58 -11.31
C VAL A 114 14.66 -5.50 -12.13
N LYS A 115 14.61 -5.60 -13.46
CA LYS A 115 15.17 -4.58 -14.36
C LYS A 115 14.55 -3.19 -14.12
N LYS A 116 13.24 -3.10 -13.86
CA LYS A 116 12.59 -1.81 -13.54
C LYS A 116 13.09 -1.26 -12.21
N ARG A 117 13.16 -2.09 -11.16
CA ARG A 117 13.70 -1.70 -9.85
C ARG A 117 15.12 -1.17 -9.95
N LEU A 118 16.03 -1.94 -10.54
CA LEU A 118 17.45 -1.58 -10.61
C LEU A 118 17.72 -0.35 -11.48
N ASN A 119 16.86 -0.07 -12.47
CA ASN A 119 16.94 1.12 -13.33
C ASN A 119 16.11 2.31 -12.82
N SER A 120 15.43 2.19 -11.69
CA SER A 120 14.67 3.31 -11.11
C SER A 120 15.61 4.45 -10.70
N VAL A 121 15.12 5.69 -10.74
CA VAL A 121 15.88 6.86 -10.25
C VAL A 121 16.32 6.66 -8.79
N TYR A 122 15.45 6.06 -7.98
CA TYR A 122 15.76 5.71 -6.59
C TYR A 122 16.98 4.79 -6.48
N CYS A 123 17.00 3.65 -7.18
CA CYS A 123 18.12 2.71 -7.08
C CYS A 123 19.38 3.19 -7.79
N GLN A 124 19.26 4.02 -8.83
CA GLN A 124 20.42 4.68 -9.42
C GLN A 124 21.08 5.66 -8.44
N THR A 125 20.29 6.33 -7.60
CA THR A 125 20.76 7.26 -6.58
C THR A 125 21.28 6.53 -5.34
N TYR A 126 20.56 5.53 -4.86
CA TYR A 126 20.82 4.83 -3.59
C TYR A 126 21.30 3.39 -3.81
N LYS A 127 22.30 3.22 -4.69
CA LYS A 127 22.80 1.90 -5.13
C LYS A 127 23.11 0.94 -3.99
N ASN A 128 23.58 1.42 -2.84
CA ASN A 128 24.01 0.61 -1.70
C ASN A 128 22.85 0.13 -0.80
N LYS A 129 21.59 0.52 -1.08
CA LYS A 129 20.44 0.06 -0.29
C LYS A 129 20.16 -1.42 -0.57
N PRO A 130 19.76 -2.22 0.43
CA PRO A 130 19.46 -3.65 0.24
C PRO A 130 18.42 -3.92 -0.85
N GLU A 131 17.37 -3.10 -0.91
CA GLU A 131 16.32 -3.15 -1.94
C GLU A 131 16.81 -2.75 -3.34
N CYS A 132 18.04 -2.27 -3.49
CA CYS A 132 18.65 -1.91 -4.77
C CYS A 132 19.80 -2.83 -5.19
N GLN A 133 20.07 -3.88 -4.42
CA GLN A 133 20.99 -4.95 -4.82
C GLN A 133 20.31 -5.92 -5.79
N PRO A 134 21.03 -6.52 -6.76
CA PRO A 134 20.50 -7.53 -7.67
C PRO A 134 19.68 -8.61 -6.97
#